data_AF-A0A7W6R1J1-F1
#
_entry.id   AF-A0A7W6R1J1-F1
#
_cell.length_a   1.000
_cell.length_b   1.000
_cell.length_c   1.000
_cell.angle_alpha   90.00
_cell.angle_beta   90.00
_cell.angle_gamma   90.00
#
_symmetry.space_group_name_H-M   'P 1'
#
loop_
_entity.id
_entity.type
_entity.pdbx_description
1 polymer ?
#
loop_
_entity_poly.entity_id
_entity_poly.type
_entity_poly.pdbx_seq_one_letter_code
_entity_poly.pdbx_strand_id
1 'polypeptide(L)' 'MFHQEQWFAWLPVKVRTRSGQRWAWLENVMRECAHTAYGSGAWRYYALTK' A
#
# COMPACT_ATOMS: atom_id res chain seq x y z
N MET A 1 -3.63 2.11 15.51
CA MET A 1 -3.79 0.74 14.98
C MET A 1 -3.43 0.76 13.50
N PHE A 2 -2.64 -0.21 13.01
CA PHE A 2 -2.36 -0.31 11.57
C PHE A 2 -3.39 -1.23 10.93
N HIS A 3 -4.09 -0.73 9.91
CA HIS A 3 -5.01 -1.53 9.11
C HIS A 3 -4.30 -1.90 7.80
N GLN A 4 -4.21 -3.20 7.53
CA GLN A 4 -3.58 -3.75 6.33
C GLN A 4 -4.59 -4.58 5.55
N GLU A 5 -4.65 -4.39 4.24
CA GLU A 5 -5.50 -5.17 3.35
C GLU A 5 -4.89 -5.30 1.95
N GLN A 6 -5.33 -6.32 1.21
CA GLN A 6 -5.04 -6.42 -0.21
C GLN A 6 -5.94 -5.46 -0.99
N TRP A 7 -5.33 -4.75 -1.95
CA TRP A 7 -6.03 -3.79 -2.79
C TRP A 7 -5.53 -3.87 -4.22
N PHE A 8 -6.45 -3.79 -5.18
CA PHE A 8 -6.12 -3.79 -6.60
C PHE A 8 -5.76 -2.39 -7.07
N ALA A 9 -4.53 -2.20 -7.56
CA ALA A 9 -3.99 -0.92 -8.02
C ALA A 9 -4.51 -0.52 -9.40
N TRP A 10 -5.78 -0.12 -9.47
CA TRP A 10 -6.42 0.33 -10.72
C TRP A 10 -5.86 1.67 -11.24
N LEU A 11 -5.16 2.44 -10.40
CA LEU A 11 -4.38 3.63 -10.77
C LEU A 11 -2.89 3.44 -10.40
N PRO A 12 -1.95 4.10 -11.10
CA PRO A 12 -0.53 3.98 -10.79
C PRO A 12 -0.22 4.47 -9.37
N VAL A 13 0.35 3.59 -8.54
CA VAL A 13 0.77 3.92 -7.17
C VAL A 13 2.23 3.55 -6.94
N LYS A 14 2.94 4.30 -6.07
CA LYS A 14 4.28 3.92 -5.64
C LYS A 14 4.19 2.85 -4.56
N VAL A 15 4.71 1.67 -4.86
CA VAL A 15 4.81 0.57 -3.92
C VAL A 15 6.23 0.43 -3.39
N ARG A 16 6.35 0.06 -2.13
CA ARG A 16 7.61 -0.34 -1.51
C ARG A 16 7.87 -1.82 -1.76
N THR A 17 9.08 -2.15 -2.15
CA THR A 17 9.58 -3.52 -2.33
C THR A 17 10.79 -3.73 -1.42
N ARG A 18 11.28 -4.97 -1.32
CA ARG A 18 12.54 -5.27 -0.61
C ARG A 18 13.74 -4.54 -1.22
N SER A 19 13.71 -4.26 -2.53
CA SER A 19 14.80 -3.64 -3.29
C SER A 19 14.66 -2.12 -3.46
N GLY A 20 13.59 -1.50 -2.95
CA GLY A 20 13.38 -0.05 -3.06
C GLY A 20 11.91 0.31 -3.29
N GLN A 21 11.67 1.17 -4.28
CA GLN A 21 10.33 1.59 -4.67
C GLN A 21 10.14 1.40 -6.17
N ARG A 22 8.94 1.00 -6.58
CA ARG A 22 8.54 0.95 -7.98
C ARG A 22 7.12 1.46 -8.13
N TRP A 23 6.74 1.81 -9.35
CA TRP A 23 5.34 2.02 -9.69
C TRP A 23 4.64 0.67 -9.87
N ALA A 24 3.44 0.57 -9.35
CA ALA A 24 2.51 -0.54 -9.51
C ALA A 24 1.26 -0.05 -10.21
N TRP A 25 0.79 -0.80 -11.20
CA TRP A 25 -0.44 -0.52 -11.92
C TRP A 25 -1.03 -1.81 -12.46
N LEU A 26 -2.36 -1.95 -12.36
CA LEU A 26 -3.12 -3.13 -12.77
C LEU A 26 -2.65 -4.43 -12.10
N GLU A 27 -2.25 -4.35 -10.83
CA GLU A 27 -1.84 -5.51 -10.03
C GLU A 27 -2.33 -5.39 -8.57
N ASN A 28 -2.40 -6.52 -7.87
CA ASN A 28 -2.71 -6.52 -6.43
C ASN A 28 -1.49 -6.07 -5.62
N VAL A 29 -1.72 -5.20 -4.65
CA VAL A 29 -0.73 -4.68 -3.72
C VAL A 29 -1.27 -4.77 -2.29
N MET A 30 -0.38 -4.76 -1.31
CA MET A 30 -0.79 -4.53 0.08
C MET A 30 -0.88 -3.04 0.32
N ARG A 31 -1.97 -2.56 0.92
CA ARG A 31 -2.07 -1.19 1.43
C ARG A 31 -2.18 -1.19 2.95
N GLU A 32 -1.53 -0.23 3.57
CA GLU A 32 -1.52 -0.02 5.02
C GLU A 32 -1.95 1.41 5.35
N CYS A 33 -2.86 1.57 6.30
CA CYS A 33 -3.23 2.86 6.86
C CYS A 33 -3.05 2.85 8.39
N ALA A 34 -2.47 3.92 8.92
CA ALA A 34 -2.39 4.12 10.35
C ALA A 34 -3.66 4.84 10.85
N HIS A 35 -4.47 4.17 11.66
CA HIS A 35 -5.61 4.79 12.34
C HIS A 35 -5.20 5.24 13.74
N THR A 36 -5.47 6.50 14.04
CA THR A 36 -5.30 7.12 15.36
C THR A 36 -6.64 7.58 15.90
N ALA A 37 -6.71 7.92 17.19
CA ALA A 37 -7.94 8.46 17.79
C ALA A 37 -8.41 9.78 17.13
N TYR A 38 -7.50 10.48 16.43
CA TYR A 38 -7.76 11.75 15.77
C TYR A 38 -8.00 11.61 14.25
N GLY A 39 -7.96 10.40 13.70
CA GLY A 39 -8.21 10.14 12.28
C GLY A 39 -7.25 9.13 11.65
N SER A 40 -7.39 8.98 10.33
CA SER A 40 -6.64 8.03 9.50
C SER A 40 -5.50 8.73 8.77
N GLY A 41 -4.31 8.13 8.77
CA GLY A 41 -3.14 8.61 8.04
C GLY A 41 -3.19 8.30 6.54
N ALA A 42 -2.12 8.67 5.82
CA ALA A 42 -1.99 8.36 4.41
C ALA A 42 -1.77 6.86 4.18
N TRP A 43 -2.35 6.35 3.08
CA TRP A 43 -2.11 4.97 2.63
C TRP A 43 -0.66 4.78 2.18
N ARG A 44 -0.06 3.70 2.67
CA ARG A 44 1.24 3.21 2.22
C ARG A 44 1.02 1.93 1.43
N TYR A 45 1.67 1.80 0.27
CA TYR A 45 1.52 0.64 -0.59
C TYR A 45 2.80 -0.19 -0.61
N TYR A 46 2.64 -1.51 -0.62
CA TYR A 46 3.71 -2.49 -0.63
C TYR A 46 3.44 -3.51 -1.72
N ALA A 47 4.48 -3.90 -2.46
CA ALA A 47 4.32 -4.97 -3.43
C ALA A 47 4.02 -6.28 -2.69
N LEU A 48 3.04 -7.04 -3.18
CA LEU A 48 2.91 -8.44 -2.81
C LEU A 48 4.13 -9.17 -3.38
N THR A 49 5.16 -9.37 -2.54
CA THR A 49 6.28 -10.24 -2.89
C THR A 49 5.71 -11.61 -3.26
N LYS A 50 5.90 -12.02 -4.52
CA LYS A 50 5.83 -13.43 -4.90
C LYS A 50 7.04 -14.17 -4.36
#